data_AF-A0A963PUB3-F1
#
_entry.id   AF-A0A963PUB3-F1
#
_cell.length_a   1.000
_cell.length_b   1.000
_cell.length_c   1.000
_cell.angle_alpha   90.00
_cell.angle_beta   90.00
_cell.angle_gamma   90.00
#
_symmetry.space_group_name_H-M   'P 1'
#
loop_
_entity.id
_entity.type
_entity.pdbx_description
1 polymer ?
#
loop_
_entity_poly.entity_id
_entity_poly.type
_entity_poly.pdbx_seq_one_letter_code
_entity_poly.pdbx_strand_id
1 'polypeptide(L)'
;EPVPASNGLSMSPTVALDQAGPANIVFVVGGVQVEKATTAPLLAALRRLAQRHVSLGSLCTGGYALAKAGLLDKYRAVIHWENMTALREEFPRVIFSDQLFAIDRDRYTCTGG
;
A
#
# COMPACT_ATOMS: atom_id res chain seq x y z
N GLU A 1 -8.20 11.62 -14.74
CA GLU A 1 -9.30 12.39 -14.14
C GLU A 1 -8.98 12.67 -12.67
N PRO A 2 -9.35 13.84 -12.10
CA PRO A 2 -9.04 14.15 -10.72
C PRO A 2 -9.51 13.06 -9.76
N VAL A 3 -8.67 12.70 -8.79
CA VAL A 3 -9.02 11.69 -7.78
C VAL A 3 -9.32 12.40 -6.46
N PRO A 4 -10.55 12.31 -5.94
CA PRO A 4 -10.91 12.93 -4.68
C PRO A 4 -10.32 12.16 -3.49
N ALA A 5 -9.82 12.91 -2.51
CA ALA A 5 -9.45 12.43 -1.20
C ALA A 5 -10.65 12.54 -0.25
N SER A 6 -10.60 11.82 0.88
CA SER A 6 -11.68 11.79 1.88
C SER A 6 -11.98 13.14 2.53
N ASN A 7 -11.04 14.09 2.48
CA ASN A 7 -11.19 15.45 3.00
C ASN A 7 -11.77 16.45 1.98
N GLY A 8 -12.24 15.97 0.83
CA GLY A 8 -12.83 16.81 -0.23
C GLY A 8 -11.81 17.50 -1.14
N LEU A 9 -10.51 17.39 -0.85
CA LEU A 9 -9.47 17.81 -1.80
C LEU A 9 -9.40 16.82 -2.96
N SER A 10 -8.98 17.29 -4.14
CA SER A 10 -8.76 16.42 -5.30
C SER A 10 -7.34 16.58 -5.82
N MET A 11 -6.73 15.46 -6.19
CA MET A 11 -5.42 15.48 -6.83
C MET A 11 -5.56 15.62 -8.33
N SER A 12 -4.80 16.56 -8.90
CA SER A 12 -4.61 16.72 -10.34
C SER A 12 -3.23 17.37 -10.62
N PRO A 13 -2.57 17.04 -11.75
CA PRO A 13 -2.96 16.03 -12.72
C PRO A 13 -2.75 14.60 -12.21
N THR A 14 -3.51 13.65 -12.73
CA THR A 14 -3.41 12.21 -12.44
C THR A 14 -3.43 11.43 -13.74
N VAL A 15 -2.75 10.29 -13.73
CA VAL A 15 -2.71 9.33 -14.84
C VAL A 15 -3.06 7.94 -14.31
N ALA A 16 -3.49 7.07 -15.21
CA ALA A 16 -3.63 5.66 -14.87
C ALA A 16 -2.24 5.06 -14.54
N LEU A 17 -2.21 4.03 -13.69
CA LEU A 17 -0.96 3.45 -13.20
C LEU A 17 -0.10 2.83 -14.32
N ASP A 18 -0.72 2.35 -15.39
CA ASP A 18 -0.04 1.82 -16.58
C ASP A 18 0.53 2.91 -17.49
N GLN A 19 0.03 4.13 -17.38
CA GLN A 19 0.52 5.33 -18.06
C GLN A 19 1.56 6.08 -17.22
N ALA A 20 1.76 5.68 -15.95
CA ALA A 20 2.82 6.22 -15.13
C ALA A 20 4.17 5.89 -15.78
N GLY A 21 5.03 6.91 -15.88
CA GLY A 21 6.41 6.73 -16.34
C GLY A 21 7.24 5.82 -15.41
N PRO A 22 8.51 5.57 -15.75
CA PRO A 22 9.39 4.78 -14.89
C PRO A 22 9.50 5.43 -13.50
N ALA A 23 9.41 4.61 -12.45
CA ALA A 23 9.52 5.04 -11.06
C ALA A 23 10.49 4.12 -10.31
N ASN A 24 11.31 4.68 -9.44
CA ASN A 24 12.19 3.89 -8.55
C ASN A 24 11.45 3.42 -7.29
N ILE A 25 10.43 4.18 -6.87
CA ILE A 25 9.58 3.88 -5.73
C ILE A 25 8.14 4.27 -6.02
N VAL A 26 7.18 3.45 -5.55
CA VAL A 26 5.74 3.71 -5.66
C VAL A 26 5.10 3.56 -4.29
N PHE A 27 4.30 4.55 -3.90
CA PHE A 27 3.54 4.52 -2.66
C PHE A 27 2.05 4.28 -2.92
N VAL A 28 1.48 3.31 -2.21
CA VAL A 28 0.03 3.11 -2.12
C VAL A 28 -0.51 3.94 -0.97
N VAL A 29 -1.21 5.03 -1.30
CA VAL A 29 -1.84 5.89 -0.31
C VAL A 29 -3.24 5.37 -0.03
N GLY A 30 -3.46 4.87 1.18
CA GLY A 30 -4.75 4.37 1.62
C GLY A 30 -5.73 5.45 2.02
N GLY A 31 -6.99 5.04 2.15
CA GLY A 31 -8.09 5.85 2.67
C GLY A 31 -9.21 4.96 3.18
N VAL A 32 -10.43 5.49 3.19
CA VAL A 32 -11.63 4.73 3.55
C VAL A 32 -11.95 3.66 2.50
N GLN A 33 -12.54 2.53 2.93
CA GLN A 33 -12.97 1.43 2.05
C GLN A 33 -11.84 0.80 1.22
N VAL A 34 -10.64 0.67 1.80
CA VAL A 34 -9.47 0.13 1.09
C VAL A 34 -9.70 -1.26 0.51
N GLU A 35 -10.50 -2.11 1.17
CA GLU A 35 -10.82 -3.45 0.70
C GLU A 35 -11.54 -3.42 -0.64
N LYS A 36 -12.52 -2.52 -0.79
CA LYS A 36 -13.25 -2.32 -2.04
C LYS A 36 -12.37 -1.72 -3.14
N ALA A 37 -11.45 -0.83 -2.77
CA ALA A 37 -10.48 -0.23 -3.69
C ALA A 37 -9.38 -1.22 -4.13
N THR A 38 -9.15 -2.29 -3.35
CA THR A 38 -8.12 -3.30 -3.62
C THR A 38 -8.62 -4.33 -4.63
N THR A 39 -8.56 -3.95 -5.91
CA THR A 39 -9.05 -4.78 -7.03
C THR A 39 -7.97 -5.71 -7.59
N ALA A 40 -8.38 -6.78 -8.29
CA ALA A 40 -7.45 -7.71 -8.95
C ALA A 40 -6.48 -7.01 -9.92
N PRO A 41 -6.90 -6.03 -10.76
CA PRO A 41 -5.98 -5.26 -11.59
C PRO A 41 -4.92 -4.49 -10.79
N LEU A 42 -5.30 -3.88 -9.66
CA LEU A 42 -4.36 -3.19 -8.78
C LEU A 42 -3.32 -4.16 -8.20
N LEU A 43 -3.77 -5.31 -7.68
CA LEU A 43 -2.88 -6.33 -7.14
C LEU A 43 -1.88 -6.85 -8.19
N ALA A 44 -2.35 -7.08 -9.42
CA ALA A 44 -1.49 -7.48 -10.53
C ALA A 44 -0.46 -6.39 -10.89
N ALA A 45 -0.87 -5.12 -10.90
CA ALA A 45 0.04 -4.01 -11.18
C ALA A 45 1.12 -3.86 -10.10
N LEU A 46 0.76 -3.96 -8.82
CA LEU A 46 1.71 -3.91 -7.71
C LEU A 46 2.74 -5.05 -7.79
N ARG A 47 2.30 -6.27 -8.09
CA ARG A 47 3.19 -7.42 -8.30
C ARG A 47 4.15 -7.19 -9.47
N ARG A 48 3.66 -6.62 -10.58
CA ARG A 48 4.50 -6.28 -11.74
C ARG A 48 5.56 -5.22 -11.40
N LEU A 49 5.21 -4.23 -10.57
CA LEU A 49 6.19 -3.24 -10.09
C LEU A 49 7.27 -3.91 -9.23
N ALA A 50 6.89 -4.77 -8.29
CA ALA A 50 7.84 -5.52 -7.48
C ALA A 50 8.76 -6.42 -8.32
N GLN A 51 8.24 -7.11 -9.34
CA GLN A 51 9.04 -7.92 -10.27
C GLN A 51 10.06 -7.09 -11.06
N ARG A 52 9.78 -5.80 -11.27
CA ARG A 52 10.71 -4.84 -11.89
C ARG A 52 11.66 -4.19 -10.89
N HIS A 53 11.73 -4.70 -9.66
CA HIS A 53 12.57 -4.19 -8.57
C HIS A 53 12.25 -2.73 -8.19
N VAL A 54 11.01 -2.28 -8.43
CA VAL A 54 10.53 -0.99 -7.94
C VAL A 54 10.26 -1.13 -6.45
N SER A 55 10.83 -0.21 -5.65
CA SER A 55 10.54 -0.16 -4.22
C SER A 55 9.06 0.16 -3.99
N LEU A 56 8.44 -0.45 -2.99
CA LEU A 56 7.02 -0.27 -2.73
C LEU A 56 6.82 0.26 -1.32
N GLY A 57 5.98 1.28 -1.20
CA GLY A 57 5.59 1.81 0.09
C GLY A 57 4.09 1.92 0.25
N SER A 58 3.66 2.18 1.47
CA SER A 58 2.25 2.42 1.76
C SER A 58 2.05 3.36 2.94
N LEU A 59 0.96 4.13 2.87
CA LEU A 59 0.52 5.01 3.93
C LEU A 59 -0.88 4.60 4.40
N CYS A 60 -1.11 4.67 5.72
CA CYS A 60 -2.40 4.39 6.34
C CYS A 60 -2.89 2.97 5.98
N THR A 61 -4.12 2.84 5.51
CA THR A 61 -4.73 1.57 5.10
C THR A 61 -4.12 1.01 3.81
N GLY A 62 -3.26 1.75 3.09
CA GLY A 62 -2.67 1.33 1.82
C GLY A 62 -1.79 0.08 1.96
N GLY A 63 -1.28 -0.19 3.17
CA GLY A 63 -0.54 -1.41 3.46
C GLY A 63 -1.39 -2.68 3.27
N TYR A 64 -2.71 -2.58 3.37
CA TYR A 64 -3.63 -3.67 3.06
C TYR A 64 -3.46 -4.16 1.62
N ALA A 65 -3.37 -3.25 0.65
CA ALA A 65 -3.22 -3.63 -0.76
C ALA A 65 -1.88 -4.35 -1.02
N LEU A 66 -0.80 -3.92 -0.35
CA LEU A 66 0.49 -4.60 -0.43
C LEU A 66 0.47 -5.97 0.26
N ALA A 67 -0.17 -6.08 1.44
CA ALA A 67 -0.36 -7.35 2.15
C ALA A 67 -1.20 -8.34 1.32
N LYS A 68 -2.34 -7.88 0.78
CA LYS A 68 -3.22 -8.66 -0.09
C LYS A 68 -2.53 -9.09 -1.39
N ALA A 69 -1.58 -8.30 -1.88
CA ALA A 69 -0.75 -8.67 -3.03
C ALA A 69 0.29 -9.76 -2.68
N GLY A 70 0.50 -10.07 -1.40
CA GLY A 70 1.58 -10.95 -0.91
C GLY A 70 2.95 -10.27 -0.86
N LEU A 71 2.99 -8.94 -1.02
CA LEU A 71 4.23 -8.18 -1.18
C LEU A 71 4.85 -7.77 0.16
N LEU A 72 4.15 -8.01 1.27
CA LEU A 72 4.64 -7.82 2.63
C LEU A 72 4.95 -9.15 3.35
N ASP A 73 4.82 -10.28 2.66
CA ASP A 73 5.15 -11.59 3.24
C ASP A 73 6.62 -11.63 3.69
N LYS A 74 6.84 -11.93 4.97
CA LYS A 74 8.15 -11.93 5.63
C LYS A 74 8.85 -10.56 5.65
N TYR A 75 8.09 -9.49 5.46
CA TYR A 75 8.57 -8.13 5.70
C TYR A 75 8.08 -7.62 7.05
N ARG A 76 8.92 -6.83 7.69
CA ARG A 76 8.47 -5.98 8.78
C ARG A 76 7.67 -4.81 8.21
N ALA A 77 6.42 -4.69 8.62
CA ALA A 77 5.52 -3.67 8.12
C ALA A 77 4.65 -3.08 9.23
N VAL A 78 4.13 -1.88 8.99
CA VAL A 78 3.11 -1.24 9.82
C VAL A 78 1.88 -0.94 8.97
N ILE A 79 0.69 -1.04 9.56
CA ILE A 79 -0.58 -0.64 8.94
C ILE A 79 -1.37 0.13 10.00
N HIS A 80 -2.35 0.93 9.57
CA HIS A 80 -3.23 1.67 10.47
C HIS A 80 -3.79 0.81 11.62
N TRP A 81 -3.73 1.35 12.83
CA TRP A 81 -3.89 0.63 14.11
C TRP A 81 -5.29 0.03 14.30
N GLU A 82 -6.33 0.69 13.80
CA GLU A 82 -7.73 0.22 13.92
C GLU A 82 -7.97 -1.15 13.29
N ASN A 83 -7.13 -1.54 12.32
CA ASN A 83 -7.29 -2.79 11.58
C ASN A 83 -6.27 -3.87 11.98
N MET A 84 -5.33 -3.59 12.90
CA MET A 84 -4.17 -4.47 13.11
C MET A 84 -4.51 -5.89 13.56
N THR A 85 -5.52 -6.09 14.40
CA THR A 85 -5.88 -7.43 14.89
C THR A 85 -6.42 -8.32 13.76
N ALA A 86 -7.39 -7.83 13.00
CA ALA A 86 -7.95 -8.57 11.87
C ALA A 86 -6.90 -8.82 10.77
N LEU A 87 -6.02 -7.85 10.52
CA LEU A 87 -4.96 -7.97 9.52
C LEU A 87 -3.87 -8.97 9.92
N ARG A 88 -3.58 -9.13 11.21
CA ARG A 88 -2.64 -10.15 11.71
C ARG A 88 -3.16 -11.55 11.43
N GLU A 89 -4.47 -11.78 11.59
CA GLU A 89 -5.10 -13.07 11.29
C GLU A 89 -5.17 -13.32 9.78
N GLU A 90 -5.51 -12.30 8.98
CA GLU A 90 -5.61 -12.42 7.52
C GLU A 90 -4.23 -12.58 6.84
N PHE A 91 -3.19 -11.94 7.37
CA PHE A 91 -1.85 -11.90 6.79
C PHE A 91 -0.77 -12.40 7.77
N PRO A 92 -0.81 -13.69 8.19
CA PRO A 92 0.05 -14.22 9.25
C PRO A 92 1.54 -14.28 8.87
N ARG A 93 1.87 -14.11 7.59
CA ARG A 93 3.27 -14.07 7.10
C ARG A 93 3.88 -12.67 7.21
N VAL A 94 3.10 -11.63 7.45
CA VAL A 94 3.59 -10.26 7.63
C VAL A 94 4.06 -10.08 9.06
N ILE A 95 5.24 -9.50 9.25
CA ILE A 95 5.80 -9.23 10.58
C ILE A 95 5.31 -7.83 10.99
N PHE A 96 4.12 -7.76 11.58
CA PHE A 96 3.52 -6.50 12.02
C PHE A 96 4.28 -5.90 13.19
N SER A 97 4.68 -4.64 13.03
CA SER A 97 5.39 -3.83 14.03
C SER A 97 4.44 -2.82 14.66
N ASP A 98 4.60 -2.54 15.97
CA ASP A 98 3.82 -1.53 16.70
C ASP A 98 4.49 -0.13 16.64
N GLN A 99 5.30 0.12 15.61
CA GLN A 99 6.01 1.38 15.38
C GLN A 99 5.19 2.28 14.45
N LEU A 100 5.52 3.58 14.40
CA LEU A 100 4.84 4.52 13.49
C LEU A 100 5.15 4.25 12.02
N PHE A 101 6.36 3.77 11.73
CA PHE A 101 6.79 3.38 10.40
C PHE A 101 7.73 2.19 10.47
N ALA A 102 7.80 1.43 9.38
CA ALA A 102 8.79 0.39 9.18
C ALA A 102 9.40 0.52 7.79
N ILE A 103 10.73 0.55 7.77
CA ILE A 103 11.54 0.39 6.58
C ILE A 103 12.23 -0.97 6.69
N ASP A 104 11.99 -1.82 5.70
CA ASP A 104 12.57 -3.15 5.59
C ASP A 104 12.88 -3.42 4.11
N ARG A 105 14.17 -3.37 3.76
CA ARG A 105 14.70 -3.53 2.40
C ARG A 105 14.02 -2.57 1.40
N ASP A 106 13.20 -3.09 0.50
CA ASP A 106 12.48 -2.37 -0.55
C ASP A 106 10.99 -2.14 -0.20
N ARG A 107 10.64 -2.22 1.10
CA ARG A 107 9.32 -1.92 1.65
C ARG A 107 9.34 -0.77 2.65
N TYR A 108 8.49 0.23 2.41
CA TYR A 108 8.41 1.47 3.18
C TYR A 108 6.97 1.69 3.67
N THR A 109 6.67 1.38 4.91
CA THR A 109 5.29 1.41 5.44
C THR A 109 5.17 2.41 6.58
N CYS A 110 4.02 3.11 6.66
CA CYS A 110 3.71 4.06 7.72
C CYS A 110 2.23 3.95 8.12
N THR A 111 1.92 4.10 9.40
CA THR A 111 0.57 3.98 9.97
C THR A 111 -0.41 5.04 9.48
N GLY A 112 0.08 6.10 8.82
CA GLY A 112 -0.70 7.27 8.42
C GLY A 112 -0.44 8.46 9.34
N GLY A 113 -1.23 9.53 9.18
CA GLY A 113 -1.19 10.75 9.99
C GLY A 113 -2.59 11.26 10.29
#